data_AF-A0A5E6PD28-F1
#
_entry.id   AF-A0A5E6PD28-F1
#
_cell.length_a   1.000
_cell.length_b   1.000
_cell.length_c   1.000
_cell.angle_alpha   90.00
_cell.angle_beta   90.00
_cell.angle_gamma   90.00
#
_symmetry.space_group_name_H-M   'P 1'
#
loop_
_entity.id
_entity.type
_entity.pdbx_description
1 polymer ?
#
loop_
_entity_poly.entity_id
_entity_poly.type
_entity_poly.pdbx_seq_one_letter_code
_entity_poly.pdbx_strand_id
1 'polypeptide(L)'
;MKALSYYDAVPDTMTAQDLRHEFSSVIDNAPIKRKKRHECLQALWALSDRQWHTYTALEEPLKTQVDTFLIACWDGFDLACVELVISISAGLGLQGTHDFILSRKADEVSFEVAEAIKDAIAELGTDVSDPYSGMRLSAQ
;
A
#
# COMPACT_ATOMS: atom_id res chain seq x y z
N MET A 1 -10.90 7.28 11.59
CA MET A 1 -10.07 6.09 11.85
C MET A 1 -9.75 6.01 13.33
N LYS A 2 -9.36 4.84 13.83
CA LYS A 2 -8.82 4.68 15.20
C LYS A 2 -7.44 5.35 15.30
N ALA A 3 -6.91 5.54 16.52
CA ALA A 3 -5.56 6.08 16.70
C ALA A 3 -4.51 5.13 16.11
N LEU A 4 -3.35 5.64 15.67
CA LEU A 4 -2.29 4.80 15.08
C LEU A 4 -1.86 3.65 16.01
N SER A 5 -1.78 3.93 17.31
CA SER A 5 -1.43 2.93 18.35
C SER A 5 -2.38 1.73 18.40
N TYR A 6 -3.59 1.84 17.86
CA TYR A 6 -4.49 0.69 17.71
C TYR A 6 -3.96 -0.27 16.63
N TYR A 7 -3.54 0.26 15.48
CA TYR A 7 -3.06 -0.54 14.35
C TYR A 7 -1.70 -1.18 14.65
N ASP A 8 -0.87 -0.53 15.47
CA ASP A 8 0.38 -1.12 15.97
C ASP A 8 0.13 -2.33 16.90
N ALA A 9 -1.05 -2.40 17.51
CA ALA A 9 -1.43 -3.40 18.51
C ALA A 9 -2.38 -4.48 17.96
N VAL A 10 -2.73 -4.44 16.67
CA VAL A 10 -3.55 -5.51 16.08
C VAL A 10 -2.76 -6.82 16.04
N PRO A 11 -3.44 -7.98 16.22
CA PRO A 11 -2.78 -9.28 16.17
C PRO A 11 -2.04 -9.52 14.85
N ASP A 12 -1.03 -10.38 14.87
CA ASP A 12 -0.23 -10.74 13.68
C ASP A 12 -1.08 -11.45 12.61
N THR A 13 -2.15 -12.13 13.03
CA THR A 13 -3.10 -12.78 12.11
C THR A 13 -4.50 -12.26 12.36
N MET A 14 -5.21 -11.95 11.28
CA MET A 14 -6.58 -11.46 11.30
C MET A 14 -7.40 -12.21 10.26
N THR A 15 -8.71 -12.32 10.47
CA THR A 15 -9.59 -12.91 9.46
C THR A 15 -9.74 -11.96 8.27
N ALA A 16 -10.06 -12.49 7.10
CA ALA A 16 -10.33 -11.66 5.91
C ALA A 16 -11.48 -10.66 6.15
N GLN A 17 -12.48 -11.04 6.95
CA GLN A 17 -13.59 -10.16 7.31
C GLN A 17 -13.15 -9.01 8.20
N ASP A 18 -12.28 -9.27 9.20
CA ASP A 18 -11.75 -8.23 10.08
C ASP A 18 -10.84 -7.28 9.31
N LEU A 19 -9.95 -7.81 8.47
CA LEU A 19 -9.08 -6.99 7.61
C LEU A 19 -9.90 -6.08 6.70
N ARG A 20 -10.92 -6.63 6.03
CA ARG A 20 -11.84 -5.84 5.21
C ARG A 20 -12.49 -4.72 6.01
N HIS A 21 -12.99 -5.00 7.21
CA HIS A 21 -13.58 -3.99 8.08
C HIS A 21 -12.57 -2.89 8.44
N GLU A 22 -11.35 -3.25 8.81
CA GLU A 22 -10.32 -2.28 9.18
C GLU A 22 -9.84 -1.43 8.00
N PHE A 23 -9.62 -2.03 6.82
CA PHE A 23 -9.26 -1.29 5.60
C PHE A 23 -10.34 -0.26 5.24
N SER A 24 -11.61 -0.68 5.16
CA SER A 24 -12.73 0.23 4.89
C SER A 24 -12.84 1.32 5.97
N SER A 25 -12.67 0.96 7.25
CA SER A 25 -12.72 1.92 8.35
C SER A 25 -11.63 3.00 8.25
N VAL A 26 -10.41 2.65 7.82
CA VAL A 26 -9.35 3.63 7.56
C VAL A 26 -9.75 4.53 6.40
N ILE A 27 -10.14 3.96 5.26
CA ILE A 27 -10.47 4.70 4.02
C ILE A 27 -11.66 5.65 4.23
N ASP A 28 -12.77 5.15 4.78
CA ASP A 28 -14.02 5.91 4.94
C ASP A 28 -13.89 7.05 5.96
N ASN A 29 -13.01 6.89 6.94
CA ASN A 29 -12.84 7.85 8.02
C ASN A 29 -11.51 8.61 7.96
N ALA A 30 -10.78 8.50 6.85
CA ALA A 30 -9.59 9.29 6.60
C ALA A 30 -10.00 10.72 6.26
N PRO A 31 -9.63 11.72 7.08
CA PRO A 31 -9.81 13.09 6.62
C PRO A 31 -8.83 13.30 5.46
N ILE A 32 -9.35 13.67 4.28
CA ILE A 32 -8.55 14.14 3.13
C ILE A 32 -7.98 15.54 3.46
N LYS A 33 -7.32 15.67 4.61
CA LYS A 33 -6.54 16.82 5.04
C LYS A 33 -5.10 16.33 5.14
N ARG A 34 -4.20 17.05 4.46
CA ARG A 34 -2.78 16.70 4.31
C ARG A 34 -2.10 16.26 5.62
N LYS A 35 -2.48 16.86 6.75
CA LYS A 35 -1.91 16.58 8.08
C LYS A 35 -2.11 15.14 8.61
N LYS A 36 -3.10 14.37 8.13
CA LYS A 36 -3.33 13.00 8.63
C LYS A 36 -3.05 11.90 7.60
N ARG A 37 -2.56 12.29 6.42
CA ARG A 37 -2.22 11.37 5.33
C ARG A 37 -1.24 10.30 5.79
N HIS A 38 -0.16 10.72 6.45
CA HIS A 38 0.87 9.82 6.93
C HIS A 38 0.32 8.81 7.94
N GLU A 39 -0.49 9.25 8.91
CA GLU A 39 -1.17 8.35 9.87
C GLU A 39 -2.06 7.32 9.17
N CYS A 40 -2.79 7.71 8.12
CA CYS A 40 -3.61 6.79 7.33
C CYS A 40 -2.75 5.77 6.59
N LEU A 41 -1.65 6.21 5.96
CA LEU A 41 -0.72 5.33 5.26
C LEU A 41 -0.06 4.34 6.20
N GLN A 42 0.36 4.78 7.40
CA GLN A 42 0.93 3.89 8.42
C GLN A 42 -0.08 2.84 8.89
N ALA A 43 -1.35 3.22 9.10
CA ALA A 43 -2.40 2.27 9.44
C ALA A 43 -2.65 1.25 8.31
N LEU A 44 -2.69 1.70 7.05
CA LEU A 44 -2.83 0.80 5.89
C LEU A 44 -1.63 -0.13 5.72
N TRP A 45 -0.42 0.37 5.99
CA TRP A 45 0.80 -0.44 5.96
C TRP A 45 0.77 -1.54 7.01
N ALA A 46 0.37 -1.23 8.25
CA ALA A 46 0.19 -2.25 9.30
C ALA A 46 -0.85 -3.31 8.88
N LEU A 47 -1.98 -2.90 8.29
CA LEU A 47 -2.98 -3.84 7.78
C LEU A 47 -2.48 -4.66 6.58
N SER A 48 -1.65 -4.08 5.71
CA SER A 48 -1.02 -4.77 4.59
C SER A 48 -0.12 -5.91 5.06
N ASP A 49 0.65 -5.68 6.11
CA ASP A 49 1.47 -6.72 6.74
C ASP A 49 0.62 -7.88 7.29
N ARG A 50 -0.52 -7.59 7.92
CA ARG A 50 -1.44 -8.64 8.37
C ARG A 50 -2.11 -9.36 7.21
N GLN A 51 -2.48 -8.65 6.14
CA GLN A 51 -3.01 -9.26 4.93
C GLN A 51 -1.99 -10.21 4.30
N TRP A 52 -0.71 -9.81 4.24
CA TRP A 52 0.37 -10.62 3.72
C TRP A 52 0.43 -11.99 4.41
N HIS A 53 0.32 -12.02 5.75
CA HIS A 53 0.32 -13.24 6.55
C HIS A 53 -0.90 -14.15 6.36
N THR A 54 -1.93 -13.71 5.64
CA THR A 54 -3.06 -14.60 5.29
C THR A 54 -2.77 -15.53 4.12
N TYR A 55 -1.70 -15.27 3.35
CA TYR A 55 -1.40 -15.98 2.08
C TYR A 55 -2.56 -15.98 1.08
N THR A 56 -3.45 -14.99 1.18
CA THR A 56 -4.57 -14.80 0.28
C THR A 56 -4.55 -13.38 -0.26
N ALA A 57 -4.89 -13.22 -1.54
CA ALA A 57 -5.01 -11.89 -2.12
C ALA A 57 -6.23 -11.18 -1.53
N LEU A 58 -6.12 -9.86 -1.38
CA LEU A 58 -7.25 -9.01 -1.03
C LEU A 58 -8.33 -9.09 -2.13
N GLU A 59 -9.61 -9.01 -1.77
CA GLU A 59 -10.68 -9.05 -2.76
C GLU A 59 -10.64 -7.83 -3.70
N GLU A 60 -10.92 -8.03 -4.98
CA GLU A 60 -10.82 -6.98 -6.02
C GLU A 60 -11.61 -5.69 -5.72
N PRO A 61 -12.84 -5.73 -5.17
CA PRO A 61 -13.56 -4.52 -4.79
C PRO A 61 -12.83 -3.70 -3.73
N LEU A 62 -12.12 -4.36 -2.81
CA LEU A 62 -11.36 -3.68 -1.77
C LEU A 62 -10.01 -3.20 -2.29
N LYS A 63 -9.32 -3.97 -3.13
CA LYS A 63 -8.11 -3.51 -3.83
C LYS A 63 -8.35 -2.20 -4.57
N THR A 64 -9.44 -2.13 -5.33
CA THR A 64 -9.81 -0.92 -6.10
C THR A 64 -10.03 0.30 -5.20
N GLN A 65 -10.63 0.09 -4.01
CA GLN A 65 -10.82 1.16 -3.03
C GLN A 65 -9.49 1.63 -2.43
N VAL A 66 -8.60 0.70 -2.07
CA VAL A 66 -7.27 1.02 -1.55
C VAL A 66 -6.46 1.75 -2.63
N ASP A 67 -6.49 1.27 -3.88
CA ASP A 67 -5.85 1.91 -5.03
C ASP A 67 -6.25 3.39 -5.16
N THR A 68 -7.55 3.63 -5.22
CA THR A 68 -8.11 4.98 -5.34
C THR A 68 -7.65 5.88 -4.19
N PHE A 69 -7.63 5.32 -2.97
CA PHE A 69 -7.21 6.05 -1.78
C PHE A 69 -5.71 6.38 -1.79
N LEU A 70 -4.85 5.43 -2.15
CA LEU A 70 -3.39 5.63 -2.20
C LEU A 70 -3.01 6.66 -3.26
N ILE A 71 -3.63 6.60 -4.44
CA ILE A 71 -3.43 7.59 -5.50
C ILE A 71 -3.86 8.99 -5.03
N ALA A 72 -4.98 9.11 -4.31
CA ALA A 72 -5.41 10.38 -3.72
C ALA A 72 -4.47 10.88 -2.60
N CYS A 73 -3.77 9.95 -1.93
CA CYS A 73 -2.76 10.25 -0.92
C CYS A 73 -1.37 10.52 -1.50
N TRP A 74 -1.15 10.39 -2.80
CA TRP A 74 0.16 10.59 -3.40
C TRP A 74 0.73 12.00 -3.10
N ASP A 75 2.00 12.05 -2.69
CA ASP A 75 2.80 13.27 -2.60
C ASP A 75 4.19 12.97 -3.17
N GLY A 76 4.44 13.38 -4.42
CA GLY A 76 5.70 13.13 -5.10
C GLY A 76 6.92 13.84 -4.49
N PHE A 77 6.74 14.60 -3.41
CA PHE A 77 7.79 15.35 -2.73
C PHE A 77 7.96 14.94 -1.26
N ASP A 78 7.29 13.87 -0.83
CA ASP A 78 7.40 13.30 0.51
C ASP A 78 7.84 11.83 0.39
N LEU A 79 9.14 11.59 0.50
CA LEU A 79 9.74 10.25 0.37
C LEU A 79 9.08 9.23 1.30
N ALA A 80 8.86 9.60 2.57
CA ALA A 80 8.28 8.68 3.55
C ALA A 80 6.85 8.28 3.20
N CYS A 81 6.06 9.21 2.63
CA CYS A 81 4.73 8.85 2.10
C CYS A 81 4.83 7.93 0.88
N VAL A 82 5.76 8.19 -0.04
CA VAL A 82 5.94 7.38 -1.26
C VAL A 82 6.38 5.96 -0.94
N GLU A 83 7.36 5.78 -0.05
CA GLU A 83 7.84 4.45 0.36
C GLU A 83 6.72 3.61 0.97
N LEU A 84 5.84 4.23 1.77
CA LEU A 84 4.65 3.55 2.29
C LEU A 84 3.69 3.16 1.16
N VAL A 85 3.42 4.05 0.21
CA VAL A 85 2.54 3.77 -0.93
C VAL A 85 3.08 2.62 -1.79
N ILE A 86 4.39 2.62 -2.10
CA ILE A 86 5.05 1.52 -2.82
C ILE A 86 4.91 0.20 -2.05
N SER A 87 5.24 0.22 -0.75
CA SER A 87 5.19 -0.97 0.09
C SER A 87 3.79 -1.57 0.21
N ILE A 88 2.78 -0.72 0.42
CA ILE A 88 1.37 -1.15 0.48
C ILE A 88 0.93 -1.69 -0.88
N SER A 89 1.31 -1.02 -1.97
CA SER A 89 0.98 -1.44 -3.34
C SER A 89 1.51 -2.84 -3.64
N ALA A 90 2.77 -3.10 -3.33
CA ALA A 90 3.40 -4.40 -3.52
C ALA A 90 2.77 -5.48 -2.60
N GLY A 91 2.62 -5.18 -1.30
CA GLY A 91 2.13 -6.16 -0.32
C GLY A 91 0.67 -6.59 -0.53
N LEU A 92 -0.16 -5.73 -1.14
CA LEU A 92 -1.58 -6.01 -1.42
C LEU A 92 -1.85 -6.39 -2.89
N GLY A 93 -0.83 -6.31 -3.74
CA GLY A 93 -0.94 -6.52 -5.18
C GLY A 93 -1.87 -5.54 -5.89
N LEU A 94 -1.62 -4.25 -5.68
CA LEU A 94 -2.41 -3.13 -6.18
C LEU A 94 -1.85 -2.61 -7.50
N GLN A 95 -2.21 -3.26 -8.60
CA GLN A 95 -1.68 -2.91 -9.92
C GLN A 95 -2.00 -1.46 -10.33
N GLY A 96 -3.16 -0.91 -9.95
CA GLY A 96 -3.54 0.45 -10.33
C GLY A 96 -2.62 1.53 -9.73
N THR A 97 -2.27 1.37 -8.45
CA THR A 97 -1.32 2.23 -7.75
C THR A 97 0.08 2.06 -8.32
N HIS A 98 0.49 0.81 -8.60
CA HIS A 98 1.80 0.54 -9.21
C HIS A 98 1.93 1.24 -10.56
N ASP A 99 0.97 1.04 -11.48
CA ASP A 99 0.94 1.70 -12.79
C ASP A 99 0.97 3.23 -12.67
N PHE A 100 0.25 3.78 -11.69
CA PHE A 100 0.27 5.21 -11.41
C PHE A 100 1.67 5.70 -11.01
N ILE A 101 2.37 4.98 -10.13
CA ILE A 101 3.75 5.30 -9.72
C ILE A 101 4.69 5.23 -10.92
N LEU A 102 4.60 4.16 -11.71
CA LEU A 102 5.42 3.96 -12.91
C LEU A 102 5.22 5.06 -13.97
N SER A 103 4.04 5.68 -13.99
CA SER A 103 3.73 6.77 -14.91
C SER A 103 4.33 8.13 -14.53
N ARG A 104 4.85 8.28 -13.30
CA ARG A 104 5.40 9.55 -12.82
C ARG A 104 6.71 9.89 -13.54
N LYS A 105 6.86 11.15 -13.92
CA LYS A 105 8.10 11.64 -14.53
C LYS A 105 9.06 12.18 -13.47
N ALA A 106 10.35 12.15 -13.78
CA ALA A 106 11.40 12.63 -12.86
C ALA A 106 11.29 14.12 -12.52
N ASP A 107 10.65 14.94 -13.36
CA ASP A 107 10.40 16.36 -13.12
C ASP A 107 9.08 16.64 -12.37
N GLU A 108 8.28 15.61 -12.08
CA GLU A 108 7.02 15.70 -11.32
C GLU A 108 7.19 15.32 -9.83
N VAL A 109 8.39 14.90 -9.43
CA VAL A 109 8.71 14.37 -8.09
C VAL A 109 10.05 14.91 -7.59
N SER A 110 10.37 14.73 -6.30
CA SER A 110 11.71 15.01 -5.78
C SER A 110 12.75 14.01 -6.29
N PHE A 111 14.03 14.36 -6.19
CA PHE A 111 15.13 13.47 -6.61
C PHE A 111 15.08 12.13 -5.86
N GLU A 112 14.91 12.18 -4.53
CA GLU A 112 14.86 11.01 -3.67
C GLU A 112 13.66 10.10 -4.01
N VAL A 113 12.51 10.70 -4.29
CA VAL A 113 11.33 9.95 -4.75
C VAL A 113 11.58 9.31 -6.11
N ALA A 114 12.25 10.00 -7.03
CA ALA A 114 12.61 9.41 -8.32
C ALA A 114 13.58 8.23 -8.19
N GLU A 115 14.49 8.24 -7.20
CA GLU A 115 15.35 7.09 -6.89
C GLU A 115 14.54 5.91 -6.32
N ALA A 116 13.67 6.17 -5.33
CA ALA A 116 12.81 5.13 -4.76
C ALA A 116 11.92 4.45 -5.81
N ILE A 117 11.38 5.20 -6.79
CA ILE A 117 10.61 4.64 -7.90
C ILE A 117 11.47 3.73 -8.78
N LYS A 118 12.72 4.12 -9.08
CA LYS A 118 13.63 3.28 -9.89
C LYS A 118 13.99 1.98 -9.17
N ASP A 119 14.25 2.06 -7.87
CA ASP A 119 14.55 0.88 -7.06
C ASP A 119 13.35 -0.07 -7.00
N ALA A 120 12.15 0.47 -6.78
CA ALA A 120 10.91 -0.30 -6.81
C ALA A 120 10.66 -0.96 -8.18
N ILE A 121 10.96 -0.29 -9.30
CA ILE A 121 10.89 -0.90 -10.65
C ILE A 121 11.86 -2.07 -10.79
N ALA A 122 13.09 -1.91 -10.31
CA ALA A 122 14.12 -2.94 -10.42
C ALA A 122 13.78 -4.18 -9.57
N GLU A 123 13.14 -3.98 -8.42
CA GLU A 123 12.75 -5.06 -7.51
C GLU A 123 11.42 -5.74 -7.91
N LEU A 124 10.38 -4.94 -8.17
CA LEU A 124 9.01 -5.42 -8.34
C LEU A 124 8.65 -5.69 -9.80
N GLY A 125 9.38 -5.11 -10.75
CA GLY A 125 9.03 -5.16 -12.16
C GLY A 125 7.73 -4.39 -12.47
N THR A 126 7.00 -4.84 -13.49
CA THR A 126 5.78 -4.15 -13.97
C THR A 126 4.48 -4.78 -13.49
N ASP A 127 4.51 -5.98 -12.92
CA ASP A 127 3.31 -6.70 -12.48
C ASP A 127 3.44 -7.05 -10.99
N VAL A 128 2.58 -6.45 -10.19
CA VAL A 128 2.48 -6.72 -8.74
C VAL A 128 1.14 -7.38 -8.38
N SER A 129 0.29 -7.69 -9.36
CA SER A 129 -1.09 -8.13 -9.13
C SER A 129 -1.20 -9.41 -8.29
N ASP A 130 -0.17 -10.26 -8.34
CA ASP A 130 0.05 -11.39 -7.43
C ASP A 130 1.17 -11.08 -6.42
N PRO A 131 0.82 -10.65 -5.19
CA PRO A 131 1.81 -10.29 -4.17
C PRO A 131 2.67 -11.48 -3.75
N TYR A 132 2.21 -12.72 -3.97
CA TYR A 132 2.91 -13.94 -3.56
C TYR A 132 3.71 -14.61 -4.69
N SER A 133 3.79 -13.98 -5.86
CA SER A 133 4.46 -14.54 -7.06
C SER A 133 5.90 -15.00 -6.77
N GLY A 134 6.68 -14.22 -6.02
CA GLY A 134 8.04 -14.54 -5.62
C GLY A 134 8.18 -15.74 -4.68
N MET A 135 7.15 -16.10 -3.91
CA MET A 135 7.19 -17.25 -2.99
C MET A 135 7.06 -18.59 -3.72
N ARG A 136 6.39 -18.60 -4.88
CA ARG A 136 6.14 -19.82 -5.66
C ARG A 136 7.39 -20.37 -6.34
N LEU A 137 8.47 -19.58 -6.41
CA LEU A 137 9.72 -19.93 -7.09
C LEU A 137 10.66 -20.85 -6.28
N SER A 138 10.25 -21.31 -5.09
CA SER A 138 11.05 -22.22 -4.24
C SER A 138 10.68 -23.70 -4.35
N ALA A 139 9.79 -24.07 -5.28
CA ALA A 139 9.35 -25.45 -5.52
C ALA A 139 9.77 -25.95 -6.91
N GLN A 140 11.06 -25.93 -7.23
CA GLN A 140 11.66 -26.68 -8.35
C GLN A 140 13.03 -27.25 -7.96
#